data_AF-A0A9E2FAC1-F1
#
_entry.id   AF-A0A9E2FAC1-F1
#
_cell.length_a   1.000
_cell.length_b   1.000
_cell.length_c   1.000
_cell.angle_alpha   90.00
_cell.angle_beta   90.00
_cell.angle_gamma   90.00
#
_symmetry.space_group_name_H-M   'P 1'
#
loop_
_entity.id
_entity.type
_entity.pdbx_description
1 polymer ?
#
loop_
_entity_poly.entity_id
_entity_poly.type
_entity_poly.pdbx_seq_one_letter_code
_entity_poly.pdbx_strand_id
1 'polypeptide(L)'
;MKRALQTILLILLFATQGFAFDKVGTTAAQFLQIGVGARLTGMAGAGVAIVDGPDALFWNPGRITADRSIAVSAYYADWIAELRHQYIGVIVPVGYAGAVGVSVVSLGGDEFEQTTLNYQEGNNVMVEYRDLALGFTYAHQLSDQFSVGGSAKYIYQKLFHETASTIAFDIGTSLTTDLPGLSIGMAMTNLGGEMKLEGRDILTSEADEPATEYQMTAWPLPLTFQVGLGWRIWGQEEAFRANDDHDVIVALDGRHINEGLTFWKAGLEYSFRRLFFLRAGRIFEHDSEEWSFGTGFAIPITTWQIRADFGYADLGDLDTVQRVSLTVLKK
;
A
#
# COMPACT_ATOMS: atom_id res chain seq x y z
N MET A 1 -36.51 -7.64 15.72
CA MET A 1 -35.07 -7.27 15.68
C MET A 1 -34.37 -7.75 14.42
N LYS A 2 -34.34 -9.05 14.08
CA LYS A 2 -33.69 -9.56 12.84
C LYS A 2 -34.15 -8.91 11.53
N ARG A 3 -35.45 -8.65 11.37
CA ARG A 3 -36.00 -7.99 10.16
C ARG A 3 -35.63 -6.51 10.07
N ALA A 4 -35.59 -5.79 11.19
CA ALA A 4 -35.18 -4.38 11.21
C ALA A 4 -33.69 -4.21 10.89
N LEU A 5 -32.84 -5.13 11.35
CA LEU A 5 -31.42 -5.16 11.00
C LEU A 5 -31.20 -5.44 9.51
N GLN A 6 -31.98 -6.37 8.92
CA GLN A 6 -31.94 -6.65 7.48
C GLN A 6 -32.40 -5.46 6.64
N THR A 7 -33.43 -4.72 7.08
CA THR A 7 -33.90 -3.52 6.38
C THR A 7 -32.89 -2.38 6.48
N ILE A 8 -32.24 -2.19 7.63
CA ILE A 8 -31.17 -1.19 7.80
C ILE A 8 -29.95 -1.54 6.94
N LEU A 9 -29.56 -2.83 6.86
CA LEU A 9 -28.47 -3.29 6.01
C LEU A 9 -28.79 -3.09 4.51
N LEU A 10 -30.05 -3.30 4.10
CA LEU A 10 -30.50 -3.04 2.72
C LEU A 10 -30.54 -1.54 2.38
N ILE A 11 -30.93 -0.69 3.33
CA ILE A 11 -30.97 0.78 3.14
C ILE A 11 -29.54 1.34 3.06
N LEU A 12 -28.60 0.81 3.84
CA LEU A 12 -27.16 1.14 3.73
C LEU A 12 -26.56 0.69 2.39
N LEU A 13 -27.03 -0.43 1.83
CA LEU A 13 -26.60 -0.92 0.50
C LEU A 13 -27.10 -0.04 -0.67
N PHE A 14 -28.15 0.76 -0.46
CA PHE A 14 -28.77 1.60 -1.50
C PHE A 14 -28.46 3.10 -1.37
N ALA A 15 -27.73 3.52 -0.33
CA ALA A 15 -27.57 4.94 0.01
C ALA A 15 -26.36 5.66 -0.62
N THR A 16 -25.62 5.04 -1.55
CA THR A 16 -24.44 5.67 -2.16
C THR A 16 -24.53 5.74 -3.68
N GLN A 17 -25.32 6.70 -4.16
CA GLN A 17 -25.17 7.26 -5.51
C GLN A 17 -25.14 8.78 -5.36
N GLY A 18 -24.15 9.27 -4.63
CA GLY A 18 -23.78 10.67 -4.71
C GLY A 18 -22.85 10.83 -5.89
N PHE A 19 -23.28 11.55 -6.93
CA PHE A 19 -22.39 11.99 -8.00
C PHE A 19 -21.43 13.04 -7.44
N ALA A 20 -20.38 12.59 -6.74
CA ALA A 20 -19.18 13.37 -6.56
C ALA A 20 -18.40 13.29 -7.87
N PHE A 21 -17.95 14.44 -8.38
CA PHE A 21 -17.07 14.47 -9.53
C PHE A 21 -15.68 14.04 -9.06
N ASP A 22 -15.13 12.98 -9.64
CA ASP A 22 -13.78 12.53 -9.30
C ASP A 22 -12.77 13.60 -9.75
N LYS A 23 -11.90 13.98 -8.82
CA LYS A 23 -10.79 14.91 -9.00
C LYS A 23 -9.50 14.11 -9.17
N VAL A 24 -9.52 13.14 -10.07
CA VAL A 24 -8.38 12.25 -10.32
C VAL A 24 -7.15 13.06 -10.67
N GLY A 25 -6.02 12.74 -10.03
CA GLY A 25 -4.75 13.41 -10.30
C GLY A 25 -4.61 14.80 -9.65
N THR A 26 -5.43 15.12 -8.65
CA THR A 26 -5.33 16.38 -7.87
C THR A 26 -4.55 16.23 -6.56
N THR A 27 -3.78 15.15 -6.40
CA THR A 27 -2.85 14.98 -5.27
C THR A 27 -1.41 14.85 -5.74
N ALA A 28 -0.48 15.29 -4.89
CA ALA A 28 0.96 15.06 -5.05
C ALA A 28 1.36 13.66 -4.57
N ALA A 29 2.59 13.21 -4.83
CA ALA A 29 3.10 11.92 -4.34
C ALA A 29 2.20 10.71 -4.66
N GLN A 30 1.73 10.62 -5.90
CA GLN A 30 0.85 9.54 -6.39
C GLN A 30 1.43 8.13 -6.18
N PHE A 31 2.75 7.99 -6.12
CA PHE A 31 3.42 6.73 -5.82
C PHE A 31 2.98 6.09 -4.48
N LEU A 32 2.49 6.89 -3.53
CA LEU A 32 1.95 6.40 -2.25
C LEU A 32 0.67 5.56 -2.40
N GLN A 33 -0.01 5.65 -3.54
CA GLN A 33 -1.19 4.84 -3.84
C GLN A 33 -0.81 3.45 -4.39
N ILE A 34 0.40 3.30 -4.92
CA ILE A 34 0.88 2.05 -5.50
C ILE A 34 1.16 1.06 -4.38
N GLY A 35 0.53 -0.11 -4.45
CA GLY A 35 0.68 -1.15 -3.42
C GLY A 35 2.10 -1.73 -3.36
N VAL A 36 2.54 -2.09 -2.15
CA VAL A 36 3.80 -2.82 -1.91
C VAL A 36 3.54 -4.26 -1.45
N GLY A 37 4.53 -5.13 -1.61
CA GLY A 37 4.47 -6.54 -1.22
C GLY A 37 3.70 -7.38 -2.26
N ALA A 38 4.34 -8.42 -2.79
CA ALA A 38 3.74 -9.24 -3.84
C ALA A 38 2.53 -10.04 -3.36
N ARG A 39 2.46 -10.34 -2.04
CA ARG A 39 1.31 -11.00 -1.41
C ARG A 39 0.03 -10.15 -1.52
N LEU A 40 0.03 -8.94 -0.97
CA LEU A 40 -1.17 -8.10 -0.95
C LEU A 40 -1.51 -7.56 -2.32
N THR A 41 -0.51 -7.17 -3.12
CA THR A 41 -0.75 -6.75 -4.50
C THR A 41 -1.30 -7.89 -5.37
N GLY A 42 -0.89 -9.15 -5.16
CA GLY A 42 -1.51 -10.33 -5.78
C GLY A 42 -2.94 -10.61 -5.33
N MET A 43 -3.39 -9.96 -4.25
CA MET A 43 -4.79 -9.91 -3.79
C MET A 43 -5.45 -8.56 -4.09
N ALA A 44 -4.97 -7.84 -5.11
CA ALA A 44 -5.48 -6.53 -5.55
C ALA A 44 -5.39 -5.42 -4.47
N GLY A 45 -4.56 -5.61 -3.45
CA GLY A 45 -4.46 -4.75 -2.28
C GLY A 45 -5.61 -4.90 -1.28
N ALA A 46 -6.43 -5.96 -1.41
CA ALA A 46 -7.40 -6.35 -0.39
C ALA A 46 -6.66 -7.09 0.73
N GLY A 47 -6.67 -6.52 1.93
CA GLY A 47 -6.09 -7.16 3.09
C GLY A 47 -5.70 -6.25 4.24
N VAL A 48 -6.26 -5.04 4.34
CA VAL A 48 -6.01 -4.14 5.48
C VAL A 48 -6.30 -4.82 6.82
N ALA A 49 -7.22 -5.78 6.81
CA ALA A 49 -7.64 -6.57 7.97
C ALA A 49 -6.87 -7.88 8.17
N ILE A 50 -5.99 -8.29 7.25
CA ILE A 50 -5.24 -9.57 7.31
C ILE A 50 -3.72 -9.43 7.12
N VAL A 51 -3.24 -8.26 6.72
CA VAL A 51 -1.82 -8.01 6.45
C VAL A 51 -0.94 -8.31 7.65
N ASP A 52 0.21 -8.95 7.44
CA ASP A 52 1.15 -9.29 8.50
C ASP A 52 2.57 -9.02 8.03
N GLY A 53 3.51 -9.10 8.99
CA GLY A 53 4.92 -8.86 8.73
C GLY A 53 5.20 -7.43 8.26
N PRO A 54 6.38 -7.18 7.65
CA PRO A 54 6.84 -5.84 7.33
C PRO A 54 5.91 -5.08 6.40
N ASP A 55 5.25 -5.75 5.46
CA ASP A 55 4.29 -5.13 4.53
C ASP A 55 3.15 -4.39 5.27
N ALA A 56 2.82 -4.78 6.51
CA ALA A 56 1.84 -4.07 7.34
C ALA A 56 2.26 -2.60 7.64
N LEU A 57 3.56 -2.27 7.60
CA LEU A 57 4.05 -0.90 7.75
C LEU A 57 3.46 0.06 6.70
N PHE A 58 3.17 -0.45 5.50
CA PHE A 58 2.55 0.33 4.43
C PHE A 58 1.03 0.27 4.46
N TRP A 59 0.46 -0.93 4.68
CA TRP A 59 -0.98 -1.16 4.51
C TRP A 59 -1.82 -0.88 5.75
N ASN A 60 -1.32 -1.24 6.95
CA ASN A 60 -2.03 -1.01 8.21
C ASN A 60 -1.04 -1.03 9.38
N PRO A 61 -0.62 0.14 9.90
CA PRO A 61 0.34 0.20 10.99
C PRO A 61 -0.18 -0.47 12.28
N GLY A 62 -1.50 -0.60 12.47
CA GLY A 62 -2.07 -1.33 13.61
C GLY A 62 -1.83 -2.84 13.57
N ARG A 63 -1.37 -3.39 12.44
CA ARG A 63 -1.14 -4.84 12.27
C ARG A 63 0.32 -5.27 12.32
N ILE A 64 1.28 -4.37 12.57
CA ILE A 64 2.69 -4.76 12.74
C ILE A 64 2.92 -5.62 13.99
N THR A 65 1.97 -5.65 14.93
CA THR A 65 1.97 -6.54 16.12
C THR A 65 1.37 -7.92 15.85
N ALA A 66 0.78 -8.16 14.66
CA ALA A 66 0.10 -9.41 14.34
C ALA A 66 1.08 -10.60 14.22
N ASP A 67 2.31 -10.33 13.79
CA ASP A 67 3.41 -11.30 13.81
C ASP A 67 4.46 -10.83 14.82
N ARG A 68 4.76 -11.68 15.81
CA ARG A 68 5.68 -11.35 16.92
C ARG A 68 7.09 -11.84 16.65
N SER A 69 7.56 -11.65 15.43
CA SER A 69 8.91 -12.02 14.99
C SER A 69 9.69 -10.79 14.52
N ILE A 70 11.02 -10.85 14.60
CA ILE A 70 11.85 -9.89 13.87
C ILE A 70 11.71 -10.25 12.39
N ALA A 71 11.31 -9.28 11.59
CA ALA A 71 10.94 -9.51 10.20
C ALA A 71 11.55 -8.46 9.29
N VAL A 72 12.03 -8.88 8.12
CA VAL A 72 12.51 -8.01 7.05
C VAL A 72 11.82 -8.41 5.75
N SER A 73 11.32 -7.44 4.99
CA SER A 73 10.72 -7.66 3.68
C SER A 73 11.39 -6.73 2.68
N ALA A 74 11.70 -7.25 1.50
CA ALA A 74 12.12 -6.49 0.34
C ALA A 74 11.16 -6.78 -0.80
N TYR A 75 10.78 -5.75 -1.55
CA TYR A 75 9.86 -5.82 -2.67
C TYR A 75 10.43 -5.04 -3.84
N TYR A 76 10.21 -5.58 -5.03
CA TYR A 76 10.60 -4.99 -6.28
C TYR A 76 9.51 -5.25 -7.32
N ALA A 77 9.13 -4.21 -8.05
CA ALA A 77 8.29 -4.32 -9.22
C ALA A 77 8.88 -3.50 -10.36
N ASP A 78 8.87 -4.12 -11.54
CA ASP A 78 9.06 -3.40 -12.79
C ASP A 78 7.72 -2.75 -13.13
N TRP A 79 7.68 -1.44 -13.01
CA TRP A 79 6.48 -0.63 -13.12
C TRP A 79 6.39 -0.01 -14.52
N ILE A 80 5.22 0.51 -14.86
CA ILE A 80 4.99 1.12 -16.17
C ILE A 80 5.96 2.27 -16.44
N ALA A 81 6.22 2.53 -17.72
CA ALA A 81 7.14 3.58 -18.19
C ALA A 81 8.58 3.45 -17.65
N GLU A 82 9.09 2.21 -17.59
CA GLU A 82 10.47 1.89 -17.17
C GLU A 82 10.79 2.34 -15.73
N LEU A 83 9.76 2.57 -14.93
CA LEU A 83 9.88 2.92 -13.53
C LEU A 83 10.09 1.66 -12.68
N ARG A 84 10.81 1.79 -11.58
CA ARG A 84 11.03 0.72 -10.62
C ARG A 84 10.36 1.10 -9.31
N HIS A 85 9.45 0.26 -8.83
CA HIS A 85 8.81 0.46 -7.54
C HIS A 85 9.43 -0.50 -6.51
N GLN A 86 10.06 0.07 -5.50
CA GLN A 86 10.87 -0.65 -4.52
C GLN A 86 10.37 -0.40 -3.11
N TYR A 87 10.43 -1.42 -2.27
CA TYR A 87 10.09 -1.30 -0.87
C TYR A 87 10.99 -2.16 0.00
N ILE A 88 11.39 -1.62 1.14
CA ILE A 88 12.07 -2.37 2.21
C ILE A 88 11.38 -2.02 3.53
N GLY A 89 11.03 -3.06 4.30
CA GLY A 89 10.43 -2.92 5.61
C GLY A 89 11.13 -3.79 6.64
N VAL A 90 11.29 -3.26 7.85
CA VAL A 90 11.82 -4.00 9.00
C VAL A 90 10.90 -3.80 10.19
N ILE A 91 10.53 -4.88 10.87
CA ILE A 91 9.78 -4.85 12.12
C ILE A 91 10.58 -5.55 13.21
N VAL A 92 10.55 -4.97 14.40
CA VAL A 92 11.12 -5.51 15.63
C VAL A 92 10.05 -5.47 16.72
N PRO A 93 9.66 -6.63 17.30
CA PRO A 93 8.80 -6.65 18.47
C PRO A 93 9.49 -5.97 19.68
N VAL A 94 8.75 -5.17 20.43
CA VAL A 94 9.26 -4.44 21.61
C VAL A 94 8.36 -4.69 22.82
N GLY A 95 8.93 -5.28 23.87
CA GLY A 95 8.21 -5.63 25.08
C GLY A 95 7.13 -6.70 24.85
N TYR A 96 6.12 -6.72 25.71
CA TYR A 96 5.10 -7.76 25.72
C TYR A 96 3.92 -7.51 24.78
N ALA A 97 3.73 -6.31 24.26
CA ALA A 97 2.58 -5.97 23.42
C ALA A 97 2.89 -4.93 22.33
N GLY A 98 4.15 -4.47 22.22
CA GLY A 98 4.55 -3.45 21.26
C GLY A 98 5.34 -4.00 20.08
N ALA A 99 5.39 -3.23 19.01
CA ALA A 99 6.32 -3.41 17.90
C ALA A 99 6.73 -2.06 17.32
N VAL A 100 7.96 -1.97 16.84
CA VAL A 100 8.46 -0.82 16.06
C VAL A 100 8.82 -1.31 14.66
N GLY A 101 8.76 -0.42 13.68
CA GLY A 101 9.28 -0.72 12.37
C GLY A 101 9.70 0.51 11.58
N VAL A 102 10.50 0.26 10.56
CA VAL A 102 10.98 1.27 9.62
C VAL A 102 10.69 0.77 8.22
N SER A 103 10.21 1.66 7.35
CA SER A 103 9.97 1.36 5.95
C SER A 103 10.59 2.40 5.03
N VAL A 104 10.95 1.95 3.83
CA VAL A 104 11.39 2.79 2.72
C VAL A 104 10.59 2.36 1.51
N VAL A 105 9.89 3.30 0.88
CA VAL A 105 9.24 3.12 -0.43
C VAL A 105 9.95 4.04 -1.40
N SER A 106 10.29 3.55 -2.59
CA SER A 106 10.85 4.40 -3.65
C SER A 106 10.24 4.05 -4.99
N LEU A 107 9.96 5.09 -5.78
CA LEU A 107 9.57 4.97 -7.18
C LEU A 107 10.52 5.85 -7.99
N GLY A 108 11.13 5.32 -9.04
CA GLY A 108 12.02 6.09 -9.91
C GLY A 108 12.44 5.30 -11.13
N GLY A 109 12.88 6.00 -12.16
CA GLY A 109 13.40 5.42 -13.39
C GLY A 109 14.92 5.58 -13.49
N ASP A 110 15.47 5.07 -14.59
CA ASP A 110 16.82 5.45 -15.00
C ASP A 110 16.82 6.92 -15.49
N GLU A 111 17.98 7.57 -15.42
CA GLU A 111 18.13 8.90 -16.00
C GLU A 111 17.97 8.83 -17.51
N PHE A 112 17.21 9.76 -18.08
CA PHE A 112 17.00 9.86 -19.53
C PHE A 112 17.46 11.21 -20.06
N GLU A 113 17.86 11.25 -21.32
CA GLU A 113 18.40 12.46 -21.94
C GLU A 113 17.28 13.42 -22.34
N GLN A 114 17.45 14.69 -22.03
CA GLN A 114 16.51 15.74 -22.40
C GLN A 114 16.51 15.95 -23.92
N THR A 115 15.31 15.87 -24.52
CA THR A 115 15.10 16.24 -25.92
C THR A 115 14.45 17.62 -26.01
N THR A 116 14.91 18.42 -26.96
CA THR A 116 14.36 19.75 -27.25
C THR A 116 14.08 19.89 -28.74
N LEU A 117 13.35 20.91 -29.15
CA LEU A 117 13.08 21.17 -30.58
C LEU A 117 14.37 21.26 -31.43
N ASN A 118 15.46 21.78 -30.85
CA ASN A 118 16.76 21.91 -31.52
C ASN A 118 17.63 20.65 -31.42
N TYR A 119 17.36 19.79 -30.43
CA TYR A 119 18.15 18.60 -30.12
C TYR A 119 17.19 17.43 -29.87
N GLN A 120 16.64 16.88 -30.94
CA GLN A 120 15.62 15.82 -30.89
C GLN A 120 16.20 14.46 -30.47
N GLU A 121 17.49 14.23 -30.71
CA GLU A 121 18.20 13.01 -30.28
C GLU A 121 18.90 13.17 -28.92
N GLY A 122 18.72 14.31 -28.24
CA GLY A 122 19.35 14.59 -26.94
C GLY A 122 20.36 15.73 -26.97
N ASN A 123 20.54 16.39 -25.83
CA ASN A 123 21.42 17.56 -25.64
C ASN A 123 22.51 17.34 -24.57
N ASN A 124 22.79 16.10 -24.19
CA ASN A 124 23.63 15.62 -23.09
C ASN A 124 23.21 16.11 -21.68
N VAL A 125 21.97 16.58 -21.51
CA VAL A 125 21.42 16.93 -20.20
C VAL A 125 20.56 15.77 -19.71
N MET A 126 20.95 15.17 -18.58
CA MET A 126 20.24 14.03 -18.00
C MET A 126 19.15 14.49 -17.05
N VAL A 127 17.97 13.90 -17.17
CA VAL A 127 16.79 14.13 -16.34
C VAL A 127 16.61 12.95 -15.40
N GLU A 128 16.51 13.23 -14.10
CA GLU A 128 16.25 12.24 -13.06
C GLU A 128 14.83 12.44 -12.51
N TYR A 129 14.11 11.34 -12.27
CA TYR A 129 12.87 11.32 -11.50
C TYR A 129 12.98 10.32 -10.36
N ARG A 130 12.74 10.80 -9.13
CA ARG A 130 12.83 9.97 -7.94
C ARG A 130 11.88 10.42 -6.84
N ASP A 131 11.04 9.48 -6.41
CA ASP A 131 10.17 9.60 -5.27
C ASP A 131 10.63 8.66 -4.15
N LEU A 132 10.49 9.14 -2.90
CA LEU A 132 10.93 8.45 -1.71
C LEU A 132 9.96 8.72 -0.55
N ALA A 133 9.57 7.67 0.17
CA ALA A 133 8.91 7.78 1.46
C ALA A 133 9.65 6.97 2.51
N LEU A 134 10.03 7.62 3.61
CA LEU A 134 10.66 7.01 4.78
C LEU A 134 9.65 6.98 5.92
N GLY A 135 9.29 5.79 6.40
CA GLY A 135 8.31 5.60 7.47
C GLY A 135 8.94 5.08 8.75
N PHE A 136 8.53 5.64 9.89
CA PHE A 136 8.74 5.07 11.22
C PHE A 136 7.39 4.76 11.85
N THR A 137 7.21 3.52 12.31
CA THR A 137 5.94 3.02 12.82
C THR A 137 6.10 2.47 14.22
N TYR A 138 5.12 2.74 15.07
CA TYR A 138 4.95 2.09 16.36
C TYR A 138 3.52 1.58 16.51
N ALA A 139 3.36 0.39 17.04
CA ALA A 139 2.06 -0.17 17.34
C ALA A 139 2.05 -0.89 18.68
N HIS A 140 0.86 -0.97 19.25
CA HIS A 140 0.61 -1.58 20.54
C HIS A 140 -0.67 -2.40 20.50
N GLN A 141 -0.58 -3.62 20.98
CA GLN A 141 -1.70 -4.50 21.23
C GLN A 141 -2.33 -4.12 22.58
N LEU A 142 -3.54 -3.54 22.54
CA LEU A 142 -4.24 -3.05 23.72
C LEU A 142 -5.04 -4.15 24.43
N SER A 143 -5.45 -5.18 23.69
CA SER A 143 -6.06 -6.40 24.21
C SER A 143 -5.74 -7.59 23.29
N ASP A 144 -6.11 -8.80 23.71
CA ASP A 144 -5.93 -10.01 22.89
C ASP A 144 -6.60 -9.90 21.51
N GLN A 145 -7.63 -9.06 21.40
CA GLN A 145 -8.42 -8.86 20.19
C GLN A 145 -8.11 -7.54 19.46
N PHE A 146 -7.53 -6.54 20.12
CA PHE A 146 -7.44 -5.18 19.58
C PHE A 146 -6.01 -4.64 19.59
N SER A 147 -5.57 -4.13 18.44
CA SER A 147 -4.31 -3.40 18.29
C SER A 147 -4.50 -2.08 17.56
N VAL A 148 -3.62 -1.12 17.90
CA VAL A 148 -3.57 0.20 17.28
C VAL A 148 -2.11 0.53 16.94
N GLY A 149 -1.91 1.24 15.85
CA GLY A 149 -0.59 1.67 15.42
C GLY A 149 -0.63 3.01 14.72
N GLY A 150 0.49 3.70 14.77
CA GLY A 150 0.71 4.97 14.09
C GLY A 150 2.05 4.99 13.39
N SER A 151 2.11 5.69 12.25
CA SER A 151 3.35 5.91 11.50
C SER A 151 3.57 7.40 11.28
N ALA A 152 4.83 7.82 11.30
CA ALA A 152 5.26 9.10 10.75
C ALA A 152 6.05 8.82 9.47
N LYS A 153 5.80 9.60 8.41
CA LYS A 153 6.46 9.46 7.11
C LYS A 153 7.09 10.78 6.70
N TYR A 154 8.32 10.72 6.20
CA TYR A 154 8.92 11.79 5.43
C TYR A 154 8.82 11.44 3.95
N ILE A 155 8.17 12.30 3.17
CA ILE A 155 7.92 12.10 1.75
C ILE A 155 8.74 13.13 0.98
N TYR A 156 9.43 12.67 -0.05
CA TYR A 156 10.31 13.47 -0.88
C TYR A 156 10.09 13.10 -2.35
N GLN A 157 9.96 14.10 -3.20
CA GLN A 157 9.92 13.95 -4.65
C GLN A 157 11.00 14.82 -5.28
N LYS A 158 11.66 14.28 -6.29
CA LYS A 158 12.60 14.99 -7.14
C LYS A 158 12.21 14.76 -8.59
N LEU A 159 12.09 15.85 -9.33
CA LEU A 159 11.95 15.84 -10.77
C LEU A 159 12.99 16.85 -11.29
N PHE A 160 14.03 16.35 -11.94
CA PHE A 160 15.12 17.18 -12.48
C PHE A 160 15.74 18.12 -11.42
N HIS A 161 15.53 19.43 -11.52
CA HIS A 161 16.04 20.43 -10.56
C HIS A 161 15.02 20.85 -9.50
N GLU A 162 13.84 20.25 -9.53
CA GLU A 162 12.71 20.56 -8.69
C GLU A 162 12.59 19.50 -7.61
N THR A 163 12.29 19.96 -6.40
CA THR A 163 12.10 19.10 -5.24
C THR A 163 10.85 19.51 -4.48
N ALA A 164 10.21 18.54 -3.85
CA ALA A 164 9.14 18.77 -2.91
C ALA A 164 9.29 17.80 -1.75
N SER A 165 8.98 18.24 -0.53
CA SER A 165 8.94 17.33 0.62
C SER A 165 7.87 17.72 1.63
N THR A 166 7.38 16.73 2.36
CA THR A 166 6.40 16.95 3.42
C THR A 166 6.47 15.82 4.45
N ILE A 167 5.71 15.99 5.54
CA ILE A 167 5.53 14.98 6.57
C ILE A 167 4.07 14.52 6.54
N ALA A 168 3.86 13.22 6.68
CA ALA A 168 2.55 12.61 6.81
C ALA A 168 2.49 11.65 7.99
N PHE A 169 1.28 11.35 8.42
CA PHE A 169 0.99 10.40 9.48
C PHE A 169 0.02 9.33 8.98
N ASP A 170 0.17 8.13 9.51
CA ASP A 170 -0.79 7.05 9.31
C ASP A 170 -1.31 6.59 10.66
N ILE A 171 -2.56 6.13 10.68
CA ILE A 171 -3.20 5.52 11.84
C ILE A 171 -3.86 4.23 11.37
N GLY A 172 -3.70 3.15 12.13
CA GLY A 172 -4.24 1.85 11.80
C GLY A 172 -4.74 1.12 13.03
N THR A 173 -5.80 0.34 12.84
CA THR A 173 -6.39 -0.51 13.87
C THR A 173 -6.67 -1.90 13.31
N SER A 174 -6.67 -2.88 14.20
CA SER A 174 -7.07 -4.25 13.91
C SER A 174 -7.87 -4.81 15.08
N LEU A 175 -9.00 -5.42 14.77
CA LEU A 175 -9.90 -6.06 15.71
C LEU A 175 -10.19 -7.49 15.26
N THR A 176 -9.73 -8.48 16.01
CA THR A 176 -10.18 -9.86 15.87
C THR A 176 -11.51 -10.02 16.63
N THR A 177 -12.54 -10.47 15.94
CA THR A 177 -13.88 -10.57 16.52
C THR A 177 -14.06 -11.88 17.29
N ASP A 178 -15.15 -11.97 18.05
CA ASP A 178 -15.54 -13.24 18.70
C ASP A 178 -15.97 -14.32 17.70
N LEU A 179 -16.22 -13.97 16.42
CA LEU A 179 -16.43 -14.95 15.37
C LEU A 179 -15.08 -15.51 14.93
N PRO A 180 -14.84 -16.84 15.05
CA PRO A 180 -13.57 -17.42 14.70
C PRO A 180 -13.15 -17.09 13.25
N GLY A 181 -11.95 -16.55 13.13
CA GLY A 181 -11.23 -16.28 11.90
C GLY A 181 -11.59 -14.93 11.30
N LEU A 182 -12.57 -14.21 11.86
CA LEU A 182 -13.02 -12.92 11.37
C LEU A 182 -12.27 -11.79 12.07
N SER A 183 -11.61 -10.97 11.27
CA SER A 183 -10.91 -9.76 11.67
C SER A 183 -11.44 -8.55 10.90
N ILE A 184 -11.44 -7.40 11.55
CA ILE A 184 -11.79 -6.10 10.99
C ILE A 184 -10.53 -5.23 11.06
N GLY A 185 -10.17 -4.58 9.98
CA GLY A 185 -9.04 -3.67 9.90
C GLY A 185 -9.47 -2.31 9.38
N MET A 186 -8.89 -1.25 9.93
CA MET A 186 -9.08 0.10 9.43
C MET A 186 -7.73 0.78 9.36
N ALA A 187 -7.47 1.51 8.29
CA ALA A 187 -6.28 2.33 8.14
C ALA A 187 -6.64 3.67 7.50
N MET A 188 -6.05 4.73 8.03
CA MET A 188 -6.03 6.05 7.42
C MET A 188 -4.57 6.40 7.17
N THR A 189 -4.19 6.55 5.90
CA THR A 189 -2.80 6.75 5.49
C THR A 189 -2.62 8.07 4.77
N ASN A 190 -1.42 8.64 4.90
CA ASN A 190 -0.99 9.88 4.26
C ASN A 190 -1.73 11.13 4.78
N LEU A 191 -2.06 11.16 6.08
CA LEU A 191 -2.57 12.36 6.75
C LEU A 191 -1.42 13.36 6.94
N GLY A 192 -1.29 14.32 6.03
CA GLY A 192 -0.18 15.26 6.03
C GLY A 192 -0.52 16.59 5.37
N GLY A 193 0.51 17.44 5.25
CA GLY A 193 0.41 18.73 4.57
C GLY A 193 0.43 18.59 3.05
N GLU A 194 0.35 19.72 2.37
CA GLU A 194 0.49 19.81 0.92
C GLU A 194 1.97 19.74 0.50
N MET A 195 2.20 19.43 -0.77
CA MET A 195 3.51 19.46 -1.41
C MET A 195 3.50 20.50 -2.53
N LYS A 196 4.56 21.30 -2.58
CA LYS A 196 4.84 22.26 -3.66
C LYS A 196 6.21 21.94 -4.22
N LEU A 197 6.32 21.81 -5.54
CA LEU A 197 7.62 21.72 -6.21
C LEU A 197 8.31 23.08 -6.18
N GLU A 198 9.56 23.08 -5.74
CA GLU A 198 10.44 24.24 -5.69
C GLU A 198 11.76 23.89 -6.35
N GLY A 199 12.30 24.80 -7.17
CA GLY A 199 13.41 24.51 -8.05
C GLY A 199 13.75 25.68 -8.95
N ARG A 200 14.92 25.61 -9.58
CA ARG A 200 15.42 26.70 -10.41
C ARG A 200 14.70 26.82 -11.75
N ASP A 201 14.08 25.75 -12.25
CA ASP A 201 13.42 25.79 -13.55
C ASP A 201 12.00 26.39 -13.46
N ILE A 202 11.55 26.70 -12.24
CA ILE A 202 10.31 27.45 -11.94
C ILE A 202 10.57 28.97 -11.98
N LEU A 203 11.83 29.41 -11.99
CA LEU A 203 12.20 30.81 -12.10
C LEU A 203 12.05 31.30 -13.54
N THR A 204 11.22 32.31 -13.77
CA THR A 204 11.15 33.03 -15.04
C THR A 204 11.92 34.32 -15.01
N SER A 205 12.77 34.53 -16.00
CA SER A 205 13.29 35.87 -16.34
C SER A 205 12.73 36.28 -17.69
N GLU A 206 11.87 37.29 -17.73
CA GLU A 206 11.65 38.04 -18.97
C GLU A 206 12.81 39.02 -19.17
N ALA A 207 13.10 39.37 -20.42
CA ALA A 207 14.15 40.33 -20.74
C ALA A 207 13.84 41.69 -20.08
N ASP A 208 14.84 42.26 -19.38
CA ASP A 208 14.78 43.52 -18.60
C ASP A 208 14.02 43.51 -17.25
N GLU A 209 13.55 42.35 -16.75
CA GLU A 209 12.95 42.21 -15.42
C GLU A 209 13.79 41.25 -14.52
N PRO A 210 13.84 41.48 -13.19
CA PRO A 210 14.46 40.51 -12.27
C PRO A 210 13.72 39.16 -12.35
N ALA A 211 14.45 38.06 -12.17
CA ALA A 211 13.84 36.73 -12.18
C ALA A 211 12.71 36.63 -11.14
N THR A 212 11.51 36.28 -11.59
CA THR A 212 10.32 36.06 -10.77
C THR A 212 10.05 34.56 -10.68
N GLU A 213 9.68 34.07 -9.50
CA GLU A 213 9.33 32.66 -9.31
C GLU A 213 7.88 32.43 -9.76
N TYR A 214 7.66 31.48 -10.67
CA TYR A 214 6.29 31.03 -10.96
C TYR A 214 5.66 30.48 -9.68
N GLN A 215 4.46 30.98 -9.33
CA GLN A 215 3.71 30.47 -8.18
C GLN A 215 3.12 29.10 -8.50
N MET A 216 3.90 28.04 -8.23
CA MET A 216 3.41 26.67 -8.27
C MET A 216 2.32 26.46 -7.22
N THR A 217 1.25 25.76 -7.60
CA THR A 217 0.18 25.37 -6.67
C THR A 217 0.66 24.26 -5.77
N ALA A 218 0.35 24.35 -4.48
CA ALA A 218 0.56 23.26 -3.53
C ALA A 218 -0.59 22.25 -3.67
N TRP A 219 -0.26 20.96 -3.65
CA TRP A 219 -1.23 19.88 -3.79
C TRP A 219 -1.24 18.99 -2.55
N PRO A 220 -2.41 18.57 -2.06
CA PRO A 220 -2.50 17.68 -0.90
C PRO A 220 -1.95 16.30 -1.24
N LEU A 221 -1.61 15.52 -0.21
CA LEU A 221 -1.30 14.10 -0.35
C LEU A 221 -2.57 13.26 -0.62
N PRO A 222 -2.43 12.04 -1.17
CA PRO A 222 -3.53 11.09 -1.37
C PRO A 222 -3.93 10.47 -0.03
N LEU A 223 -4.69 11.24 0.76
CA LEU A 223 -5.28 10.76 2.00
C LEU A 223 -6.21 9.59 1.66
N THR A 224 -5.84 8.42 2.15
CA THR A 224 -6.56 7.18 1.88
C THR A 224 -7.17 6.66 3.16
N PHE A 225 -8.46 6.34 3.10
CA PHE A 225 -9.19 5.65 4.14
C PHE A 225 -9.56 4.26 3.64
N GLN A 226 -9.09 3.21 4.32
CA GLN A 226 -9.34 1.83 3.96
C GLN A 226 -9.93 1.08 5.14
N VAL A 227 -11.04 0.40 4.92
CA VAL A 227 -11.72 -0.45 5.90
C VAL A 227 -11.93 -1.81 5.28
N GLY A 228 -11.59 -2.86 6.01
CA GLY A 228 -11.69 -4.20 5.48
C GLY A 228 -12.12 -5.25 6.48
N LEU A 229 -12.61 -6.34 5.92
CA LEU A 229 -12.96 -7.56 6.59
C LEU A 229 -12.02 -8.66 6.09
N GLY A 230 -11.42 -9.37 7.03
CA GLY A 230 -10.61 -10.55 6.77
C GLY A 230 -11.27 -11.76 7.38
N TRP A 231 -11.49 -12.83 6.63
CA TRP A 231 -12.03 -14.07 7.19
C TRP A 231 -11.17 -15.27 6.82
N ARG A 232 -10.48 -15.83 7.82
CA ARG A 232 -9.82 -17.13 7.73
C ARG A 232 -10.85 -18.24 7.92
N ILE A 233 -11.34 -18.76 6.81
CA ILE A 233 -12.39 -19.78 6.77
C ILE A 233 -11.82 -21.14 7.19
N TRP A 234 -10.67 -21.52 6.62
CA TRP A 234 -9.92 -22.74 6.97
C TRP A 234 -8.53 -22.38 7.44
N GLY A 235 -7.95 -23.18 8.32
CA GLY A 235 -6.56 -23.04 8.74
C GLY A 235 -6.32 -23.52 10.16
N GLN A 236 -5.11 -23.28 10.65
CA GLN A 236 -4.71 -23.56 12.03
C GLN A 236 -4.94 -22.34 12.91
N GLU A 237 -5.43 -22.59 14.14
CA GLU A 237 -5.72 -21.62 15.20
C GLU A 237 -6.63 -20.45 14.77
N GLU A 238 -7.60 -20.12 15.63
CA GLU A 238 -8.60 -19.06 15.42
C GLU A 238 -9.47 -19.18 14.15
N ALA A 239 -9.17 -20.03 13.17
CA ALA A 239 -9.95 -20.18 11.93
C ALA A 239 -11.38 -20.67 12.18
N PHE A 240 -12.30 -20.33 11.27
CA PHE A 240 -13.69 -20.77 11.36
C PHE A 240 -13.85 -22.30 11.33
N ARG A 241 -13.03 -23.00 10.54
CA ARG A 241 -12.84 -24.45 10.66
C ARG A 241 -11.36 -24.79 10.72
N ALA A 242 -11.00 -25.57 11.74
CA ALA A 242 -9.66 -26.09 11.90
C ALA A 242 -9.31 -27.05 10.76
N ASN A 243 -8.16 -26.79 10.12
CA ASN A 243 -7.54 -27.68 9.15
C ASN A 243 -6.03 -27.45 9.17
N ASP A 244 -5.26 -28.52 9.38
CA ASP A 244 -3.80 -28.42 9.53
C ASP A 244 -3.07 -28.27 8.20
N ASP A 245 -3.66 -28.78 7.12
CA ASP A 245 -3.06 -28.83 5.79
C ASP A 245 -3.54 -27.71 4.87
N HIS A 246 -4.73 -27.16 5.08
CA HIS A 246 -5.33 -26.17 4.18
C HIS A 246 -5.73 -24.89 4.93
N ASP A 247 -5.24 -23.75 4.47
CA ASP A 247 -5.64 -22.41 4.95
C ASP A 247 -6.36 -21.67 3.83
N VAL A 248 -7.49 -21.03 4.12
CA VAL A 248 -8.24 -20.21 3.17
C VAL A 248 -8.63 -18.92 3.84
N ILE A 249 -8.22 -17.80 3.24
CA ILE A 249 -8.51 -16.45 3.70
C ILE A 249 -9.24 -15.71 2.59
N VAL A 250 -10.33 -15.04 2.96
CA VAL A 250 -11.05 -14.09 2.11
C VAL A 250 -10.90 -12.70 2.70
N ALA A 251 -10.61 -11.71 1.85
CA ALA A 251 -10.54 -10.30 2.23
C ALA A 251 -11.53 -9.49 1.40
N LEU A 252 -12.19 -8.52 2.03
CA LEU A 252 -13.03 -7.53 1.38
C LEU A 252 -12.72 -6.16 1.97
N ASP A 253 -12.25 -5.24 1.15
CA ASP A 253 -11.85 -3.90 1.57
C ASP A 253 -12.62 -2.84 0.77
N GLY A 254 -13.10 -1.81 1.45
CA GLY A 254 -13.53 -0.55 0.85
C GLY A 254 -12.43 0.49 1.01
N ARG A 255 -12.02 1.13 -0.08
CA ARG A 255 -11.02 2.20 -0.07
C ARG A 255 -11.64 3.49 -0.62
N HIS A 256 -11.42 4.58 0.11
CA HIS A 256 -11.78 5.94 -0.30
C HIS A 256 -10.53 6.81 -0.29
N ILE A 257 -10.38 7.64 -1.32
CA ILE A 257 -9.25 8.57 -1.48
C ILE A 257 -9.83 9.98 -1.59
N ASN A 258 -9.15 10.97 -1.03
CA ASN A 258 -9.55 12.38 -1.07
C ASN A 258 -9.62 13.01 -2.48
N GLU A 259 -9.34 12.24 -3.53
CA GLU A 259 -9.62 12.58 -4.93
C GLU A 259 -11.07 12.30 -5.34
N GLY A 260 -11.90 11.70 -4.49
CA GLY A 260 -13.28 11.30 -4.79
C GLY A 260 -13.42 9.81 -5.13
N LEU A 261 -12.30 9.17 -5.49
CA LEU A 261 -12.25 7.75 -5.83
C LEU A 261 -12.66 6.87 -4.65
N THR A 262 -13.67 6.03 -4.89
CA THR A 262 -14.14 5.03 -3.94
C THR A 262 -14.29 3.71 -4.67
N PHE A 263 -13.59 2.68 -4.21
CA PHE A 263 -13.64 1.37 -4.84
C PHE A 263 -13.58 0.26 -3.81
N TRP A 264 -14.13 -0.89 -4.21
CA TRP A 264 -14.13 -2.12 -3.42
C TRP A 264 -13.06 -3.06 -3.94
N LYS A 265 -12.47 -3.84 -3.04
CA LYS A 265 -11.45 -4.84 -3.38
C LYS A 265 -11.81 -6.15 -2.72
N ALA A 266 -11.76 -7.23 -3.49
CA ALA A 266 -11.87 -8.58 -2.94
C ALA A 266 -10.56 -9.35 -3.17
N GLY A 267 -10.15 -10.12 -2.17
CA GLY A 267 -8.97 -10.96 -2.22
C GLY A 267 -9.26 -12.36 -1.70
N LEU A 268 -8.60 -13.35 -2.29
CA LEU A 268 -8.62 -14.74 -1.88
C LEU A 268 -7.18 -15.24 -1.77
N GLU A 269 -6.84 -15.86 -0.63
CA GLU A 269 -5.58 -16.57 -0.43
C GLU A 269 -5.89 -18.01 -0.03
N TYR A 270 -5.35 -18.96 -0.79
CA TYR A 270 -5.32 -20.38 -0.44
C TYR A 270 -3.88 -20.77 -0.13
N SER A 271 -3.66 -21.50 0.95
CA SER A 271 -2.35 -22.08 1.24
C SER A 271 -2.43 -23.57 1.56
N PHE A 272 -1.43 -24.29 1.07
CA PHE A 272 -1.23 -25.70 1.41
C PHE A 272 -0.04 -25.82 2.36
N ARG A 273 -0.30 -26.34 3.56
CA ARG A 273 0.65 -26.52 4.67
C ARG A 273 1.42 -25.28 5.07
N ARG A 274 0.92 -24.09 4.72
CA ARG A 274 1.62 -22.80 4.82
C ARG A 274 3.00 -22.81 4.13
N LEU A 275 3.17 -23.68 3.13
CA LEU A 275 4.38 -23.79 2.30
C LEU A 275 4.13 -23.19 0.92
N PHE A 276 2.98 -23.47 0.32
CA PHE A 276 2.59 -22.99 -1.01
C PHE A 276 1.38 -22.10 -0.90
N PHE A 277 1.38 -20.98 -1.59
CA PHE A 277 0.31 -19.97 -1.57
C PHE A 277 -0.16 -19.68 -2.98
N LEU A 278 -1.47 -19.63 -3.17
CA LEU A 278 -2.12 -19.17 -4.38
C LEU A 278 -3.08 -18.03 -4.02
N ARG A 279 -3.04 -16.96 -4.80
CA ARG A 279 -3.75 -15.73 -4.53
C ARG A 279 -4.42 -15.21 -5.77
N ALA A 280 -5.60 -14.66 -5.58
CA ALA A 280 -6.32 -13.92 -6.59
C ALA A 280 -6.99 -12.72 -5.94
N GLY A 281 -7.07 -11.61 -6.66
CA GLY A 281 -7.74 -10.41 -6.22
C GLY A 281 -8.44 -9.70 -7.36
N ARG A 282 -9.44 -8.92 -7.01
CA ARG A 282 -10.15 -8.05 -7.92
C ARG A 282 -10.42 -6.68 -7.32
N ILE A 283 -10.21 -5.62 -8.09
CA ILE A 283 -10.70 -4.27 -7.79
C ILE A 283 -12.00 -4.06 -8.58
N PHE A 284 -13.07 -3.64 -7.89
CA PHE A 284 -14.34 -3.29 -8.50
C PHE A 284 -14.38 -1.79 -8.79
N GLU A 285 -14.98 -1.42 -9.93
CA GLU A 285 -15.19 -0.01 -10.32
C GLU A 285 -13.88 0.78 -10.42
N HIS A 286 -12.84 0.16 -10.98
CA HIS A 286 -11.55 0.79 -11.24
C HIS A 286 -11.17 0.62 -12.71
N ASP A 287 -10.70 1.69 -13.34
CA ASP A 287 -10.44 1.75 -14.78
C ASP A 287 -9.16 0.98 -15.22
N SER A 288 -8.37 0.49 -14.27
CA SER A 288 -7.06 -0.13 -14.49
C SER A 288 -6.75 -1.09 -13.34
N GLU A 289 -6.06 -2.19 -13.60
CA GLU A 289 -5.71 -3.20 -12.58
C GLU A 289 -6.94 -3.93 -11.99
N GLU A 290 -7.86 -4.36 -12.85
CA GLU A 290 -9.06 -5.09 -12.39
C GLU A 290 -8.72 -6.40 -11.70
N TRP A 291 -7.80 -7.20 -12.26
CA TRP A 291 -7.45 -8.52 -11.75
C TRP A 291 -5.97 -8.59 -11.36
N SER A 292 -5.72 -9.26 -10.23
CA SER A 292 -4.37 -9.57 -9.77
C SER A 292 -4.30 -11.04 -9.35
N PHE A 293 -3.15 -11.65 -9.59
CA PHE A 293 -2.86 -13.02 -9.22
C PHE A 293 -1.52 -13.06 -8.49
N GLY A 294 -1.36 -14.03 -7.60
CA GLY A 294 -0.09 -14.21 -6.90
C GLY A 294 0.17 -15.65 -6.52
N THR A 295 1.45 -15.98 -6.41
CA THR A 295 1.93 -17.24 -5.87
C THR A 295 2.97 -16.96 -4.80
N GLY A 296 3.15 -17.89 -3.86
CA GLY A 296 4.15 -17.75 -2.82
C GLY A 296 4.68 -19.09 -2.35
N PHE A 297 5.91 -19.08 -1.87
CA PHE A 297 6.58 -20.21 -1.26
C PHE A 297 7.16 -19.78 0.08
N ALA A 298 6.93 -20.57 1.13
CA ALA A 298 7.56 -20.36 2.43
C ALA A 298 8.35 -21.60 2.83
N ILE A 299 9.60 -21.39 3.21
CA ILE A 299 10.52 -22.44 3.61
C ILE A 299 10.97 -22.16 5.06
N PRO A 300 10.57 -23.01 6.02
CA PRO A 300 11.11 -22.93 7.38
C PRO A 300 12.53 -23.50 7.41
N ILE A 301 13.49 -22.73 7.91
CA ILE A 301 14.90 -23.09 8.11
C ILE A 301 15.24 -22.89 9.58
N THR A 302 15.04 -23.93 10.40
CA THR A 302 15.31 -23.92 11.84
C THR A 302 14.55 -22.79 12.56
N THR A 303 15.23 -21.69 12.88
CA THR A 303 14.69 -20.51 13.59
C THR A 303 14.21 -19.43 12.62
N TRP A 304 14.51 -19.56 11.33
CA TRP A 304 14.12 -18.60 10.32
C TRP A 304 13.01 -19.17 9.44
N GLN A 305 12.17 -18.30 8.90
CA GLN A 305 11.26 -18.63 7.80
C GLN A 305 11.51 -17.64 6.67
N ILE A 306 11.82 -18.16 5.50
CA ILE A 306 11.99 -17.36 4.29
C ILE A 306 10.73 -17.54 3.46
N ARG A 307 10.12 -16.44 3.02
CA ARG A 307 8.97 -16.39 2.13
C ARG A 307 9.36 -15.66 0.86
N ALA A 308 9.13 -16.26 -0.30
CA ALA A 308 9.25 -15.63 -1.59
C ALA A 308 7.86 -15.58 -2.23
N ASP A 309 7.43 -14.39 -2.63
CA ASP A 309 6.13 -14.17 -3.26
C ASP A 309 6.33 -13.53 -4.64
N PHE A 310 5.49 -13.94 -5.57
CA PHE A 310 5.40 -13.38 -6.92
C PHE A 310 3.96 -12.92 -7.16
N GLY A 311 3.81 -11.73 -7.71
CA GLY A 311 2.54 -11.10 -8.05
C GLY A 311 2.52 -10.71 -9.52
N TYR A 312 1.37 -10.86 -10.14
CA TYR A 312 1.08 -10.46 -11.51
C TYR A 312 -0.22 -9.67 -11.51
N ALA A 313 -0.24 -8.54 -12.20
CA ALA A 313 -1.47 -7.79 -12.42
C ALA A 313 -1.53 -7.25 -13.85
N ASP A 314 -2.75 -7.20 -14.35
CA ASP A 314 -3.07 -6.72 -15.69
C ASP A 314 -3.59 -5.28 -15.60
N LEU A 315 -2.83 -4.30 -16.07
CA LEU A 315 -3.23 -2.89 -16.05
C LEU A 315 -4.02 -2.47 -17.31
N GLY A 316 -4.48 -3.43 -18.11
CA GLY A 316 -5.24 -3.15 -19.33
C GLY A 316 -4.36 -2.51 -20.40
N ASP A 317 -4.67 -1.27 -20.78
CA ASP A 317 -3.99 -0.57 -21.87
C ASP A 317 -2.53 -0.16 -21.55
N LEU A 318 -2.12 -0.24 -20.28
CA LEU A 318 -0.80 0.19 -19.79
C LEU A 318 0.26 -0.93 -19.73
N ASP A 319 -0.09 -2.16 -20.13
CA ASP A 319 0.72 -3.40 -20.02
C ASP A 319 0.57 -4.13 -18.66
N THR A 320 1.32 -5.22 -18.50
CA THR A 320 1.29 -6.13 -17.36
C THR A 320 2.43 -5.82 -16.40
N VAL A 321 2.16 -5.92 -15.10
CA VAL A 321 3.17 -5.64 -14.07
C VAL A 321 3.50 -6.91 -13.31
N GLN A 322 4.80 -7.18 -13.19
CA GLN A 322 5.35 -8.27 -12.41
C GLN A 322 5.99 -7.75 -11.13
N ARG A 323 5.75 -8.46 -10.04
CA ARG A 323 6.12 -8.03 -8.69
C ARG A 323 6.74 -9.20 -7.94
N VAL A 324 7.83 -8.95 -7.23
CA VAL A 324 8.48 -9.94 -6.38
C VAL A 324 8.66 -9.38 -4.98
N SER A 325 8.48 -10.22 -3.98
CA SER A 325 8.90 -9.90 -2.62
C SER A 325 9.58 -11.08 -1.95
N LEU A 326 10.55 -10.75 -1.10
CA LEU A 326 11.27 -11.69 -0.25
C LEU A 326 11.12 -11.22 1.20
N THR A 327 10.57 -12.08 2.05
CA THR A 327 10.41 -11.81 3.48
C THR A 327 11.19 -12.84 4.28
N VAL A 328 11.94 -12.37 5.27
CA VAL A 328 12.69 -13.19 6.22
C VAL A 328 12.17 -12.91 7.62
N LEU A 329 11.69 -13.96 8.28
CA LEU A 329 11.08 -13.92 9.61
C LEU A 329 11.94 -14.73 10.56
N LYS A 330 12.20 -14.20 11.76
CA LYS A 330 12.86 -14.93 12.85
C LYS A 330 11.82 -15.44 13.84
N LYS A 331 11.51 -16.73 13.75
CA LYS A 331 10.63 -17.43 14.70
C LYS A 331 11.30 -17.67 16.05
#